data_AF-A0A529FLU4-F1
#
_entry.id   AF-A0A529FLU4-F1
#
_cell.length_a   1.000
_cell.length_b   1.000
_cell.length_c   1.000
_cell.angle_alpha   90.00
_cell.angle_beta   90.00
_cell.angle_gamma   90.00
#
_symmetry.space_group_name_H-M   'P 1'
#
loop_
_entity.id
_entity.type
_entity.pdbx_description
1 polymer ?
#
loop_
_entity_poly.entity_id
_entity_poly.type
_entity_poly.pdbx_seq_one_letter_code
_entity_poly.pdbx_strand_id
1 'polypeptide(L)' 'RRKKEMVKSPLDEIAGIGPGRKRALLLHFGTAKAVSRAAVEDLVKVDGISEQMAKLVYNHFHDS' A
#
# COMPACT_ATOMS: atom_id res chain seq x y z
N ARG A 1 -23.62 9.25 5.98
CA ARG A 1 -22.38 10.06 5.81
C ARG A 1 -21.20 9.20 6.27
N ARG A 2 -20.26 8.87 5.37
CA ARG A 2 -19.18 7.89 5.64
C ARG A 2 -18.36 8.32 6.85
N LYS A 3 -18.43 7.52 7.92
CA LYS A 3 -17.50 7.60 9.04
C LYS A 3 -16.11 7.41 8.45
N LYS A 4 -15.29 8.48 8.51
CA LYS A 4 -13.84 8.38 8.36
C LYS A 4 -13.40 7.51 9.52
N GLU A 5 -13.39 6.21 9.30
CA GLU A 5 -12.65 5.29 10.12
C GLU A 5 -11.21 5.79 10.11
N MET A 6 -10.84 6.48 11.18
CA MET A 6 -9.47 6.65 11.65
C MET A 6 -8.90 5.29 12.12
N VAL A 7 -9.30 4.21 11.45
CA VAL A 7 -8.66 2.91 11.51
C VAL A 7 -7.37 3.14 10.75
N LYS A 8 -6.24 2.99 11.42
CA LYS A 8 -4.90 3.03 10.79
C LYS A 8 -5.01 2.35 9.44
N SER A 9 -4.67 3.07 8.37
CA SER A 9 -4.68 2.42 7.06
C SER A 9 -3.66 1.29 7.17
N PRO A 10 -3.95 0.07 6.73
CA PRO A 10 -2.97 -1.01 6.83
C PRO A 10 -1.68 -0.67 6.06
N LEU A 11 -1.76 0.25 5.10
CA LEU A 11 -0.58 0.84 4.45
C LEU A 11 0.32 1.66 5.39
N ASP A 12 -0.24 2.29 6.43
CA ASP A 12 0.49 3.06 7.44
C ASP A 12 1.24 2.15 8.44
N GLU A 13 0.85 0.88 8.54
CA GLU A 13 1.50 -0.10 9.43
C GLU A 13 2.77 -0.70 8.81
N ILE A 14 2.96 -0.51 7.49
CA ILE A 14 4.13 -0.96 6.77
C ILE A 14 5.30 -0.01 7.07
N ALA A 15 6.32 -0.54 7.74
CA ALA A 15 7.54 0.20 8.07
C ALA A 15 8.19 0.80 6.80
N GLY A 16 8.25 2.13 6.73
CA GLY A 16 8.84 2.87 5.61
C GLY A 16 7.84 3.36 4.54
N ILE A 17 6.55 3.01 4.64
CA ILE A 17 5.51 3.72 3.87
C ILE A 17 5.23 5.05 4.55
N GLY A 18 5.79 6.10 3.96
CA GLY A 18 5.44 7.48 4.29
C GLY A 18 4.17 7.94 3.57
N PRO A 19 3.63 9.11 3.92
CA PRO A 19 2.40 9.67 3.33
C PRO A 19 2.51 9.88 1.80
N GLY A 20 3.71 10.12 1.26
CA GLY A 20 3.96 10.24 -0.17
C GLY A 20 3.76 8.92 -0.92
N ARG A 21 4.37 7.83 -0.42
CA ARG A 21 4.26 6.49 -1.00
C ARG A 21 2.84 5.94 -0.90
N LYS A 22 2.19 6.14 0.25
CA LYS A 22 0.78 5.79 0.42
C LYS A 22 -0.11 6.51 -0.59
N ARG A 23 0.10 7.81 -0.79
CA ARG A 23 -0.63 8.56 -1.82
C ARG A 23 -0.38 8.00 -3.21
N ALA A 24 0.86 7.73 -3.58
CA ALA A 24 1.20 7.15 -4.88
C ALA A 24 0.49 5.80 -5.10
N LEU A 25 0.53 4.90 -4.11
CA LEU A 25 -0.16 3.62 -4.13
C LEU A 25 -1.69 3.80 -4.26
N LEU A 26 -2.28 4.72 -3.49
CA LEU A 26 -3.71 5.00 -3.58
C LEU A 26 -4.11 5.70 -4.89
N LEU A 27 -3.22 6.49 -5.48
CA LEU A 27 -3.43 7.10 -6.80
C LEU A 27 -3.38 6.05 -7.92
N HIS A 28 -2.47 5.08 -7.81
CA HIS A 28 -2.31 4.02 -8.81
C HIS A 28 -3.42 2.95 -8.72
N PHE A 29 -3.73 2.49 -7.50
CA PHE A 29 -4.66 1.38 -7.27
C PHE A 29 -6.06 1.84 -6.81
N GLY A 30 -6.23 3.10 -6.45
CA GLY A 30 -7.49 3.69 -5.96
C GLY A 30 -7.80 3.41 -4.49
N THR A 31 -7.59 2.18 -4.00
CA THR A 31 -7.96 1.78 -2.63
C THR A 31 -6.90 0.92 -1.96
N ALA A 32 -6.81 0.95 -0.62
CA ALA A 32 -5.89 0.09 0.13
C ALA A 32 -6.16 -1.41 -0.11
N LYS A 33 -7.41 -1.80 -0.37
CA LYS A 33 -7.80 -3.17 -0.72
C LYS A 33 -7.34 -3.59 -2.12
N ALA A 34 -7.23 -2.64 -3.05
CA ALA A 34 -6.64 -2.92 -4.36
C ALA A 34 -5.12 -3.08 -4.23
N VAL A 35 -4.47 -2.25 -3.41
CA VAL A 35 -3.04 -2.40 -3.08
C VAL A 35 -2.76 -3.76 -2.45
N SER A 36 -3.60 -4.23 -1.53
CA SER A 36 -3.42 -5.53 -0.87
C SER A 36 -3.57 -6.74 -1.81
N ARG A 37 -4.19 -6.55 -2.98
CA ARG A 37 -4.37 -7.58 -4.02
C ARG A 37 -3.42 -7.39 -5.19
N ALA A 38 -2.66 -6.30 -5.21
CA ALA A 38 -1.72 -6.00 -6.28
C ALA A 38 -0.54 -6.98 -6.23
N ALA A 39 -0.06 -7.38 -7.40
CA ALA A 39 1.17 -8.14 -7.50
C ALA A 39 2.38 -7.25 -7.15
N VAL A 40 3.46 -7.87 -6.67
CA VAL A 40 4.73 -7.18 -6.41
C VAL A 40 5.16 -6.36 -7.64
N GLU A 41 5.01 -6.91 -8.84
CA GLU A 41 5.37 -6.26 -10.11
C GLU A 41 4.62 -4.93 -10.33
N ASP A 42 3.33 -4.87 -9.99
CA ASP A 42 2.54 -3.65 -10.13
C ASP A 42 2.85 -2.65 -9.03
N LEU A 43 3.17 -3.13 -7.83
CA LEU A 43 3.60 -2.27 -6.72
C LEU A 43 4.92 -1.55 -7.06
N VAL A 44 5.85 -2.22 -7.75
CA VAL A 44 7.13 -1.61 -8.18
C VAL A 44 6.94 -0.55 -9.27
N LYS A 45 5.86 -0.62 -10.06
CA LYS A 45 5.54 0.42 -11.07
C LYS A 45 5.10 1.74 -10.42
N VAL A 46 4.79 1.74 -9.12
CA VAL A 46 4.39 2.96 -8.41
C VAL A 46 5.60 3.80 -8.07
N ASP A 47 5.53 5.08 -8.42
CA ASP A 47 6.57 6.05 -8.13
C ASP A 47 6.92 6.09 -6.62
N GLY A 48 8.19 5.84 -6.33
CA GLY A 48 8.73 5.82 -4.97
C GLY A 48 8.60 4.49 -4.23
N ILE A 49 8.11 3.43 -4.88
CA ILE A 49 8.13 2.06 -4.38
C ILE A 49 9.26 1.29 -5.06
N SER A 50 10.21 0.78 -4.26
CA SER A 50 11.24 -0.13 -4.74
C SER A 50 10.76 -1.58 -4.69
N GLU A 51 11.47 -2.49 -5.34
CA GLU A 51 11.17 -3.93 -5.30
C GLU A 51 11.14 -4.51 -3.87
N GLN A 52 12.06 -4.07 -3.01
CA GLN A 52 12.05 -4.46 -1.60
C GLN A 52 10.81 -3.96 -0.86
N MET A 53 10.39 -2.72 -1.14
CA MET A 53 9.19 -2.16 -0.54
C MET A 53 7.93 -2.88 -1.05
N ALA A 54 7.84 -3.12 -2.35
CA ALA A 54 6.74 -3.88 -2.95
C ALA A 54 6.59 -5.27 -2.32
N LYS A 55 7.70 -5.98 -2.10
CA LYS A 55 7.71 -7.27 -1.38
C LYS A 55 7.22 -7.12 0.06
N LEU A 56 7.67 -6.09 0.80
CA LEU A 56 7.19 -5.81 2.16
C LEU A 56 5.68 -5.56 2.20
N VAL A 57 5.17 -4.73 1.27
CA VAL A 57 3.73 -4.48 1.15
C VAL A 57 2.98 -5.78 0.86
N TYR A 58 3.43 -6.52 -0.15
CA TYR A 58 2.79 -7.77 -0.55
C TYR A 58 2.77 -8.78 0.60
N ASN A 59 3.91 -9.01 1.24
CA ASN A 59 4.03 -9.92 2.39
C ASN A 59 3.14 -9.48 3.54
N HIS A 60 3.08 -8.18 3.87
CA HIS A 60 2.22 -7.68 4.96
C HIS A 60 0.74 -8.03 4.76
N PHE A 61 0.26 -8.11 3.52
CA PHE A 61 -1.12 -8.46 3.20
C PHE A 61 -1.37 -9.94 2.92
N HIS A 62 -0.33 -10.73 2.63
CA HIS A 62 -0.44 -12.16 2.26
C HIS A 62 0.10 -13.12 3.33
N ASP A 63 0.88 -12.64 4.29
CA ASP A 63 1.46 -13.43 5.37
C ASP A 63 0.50 -13.53 6.58
N SER A 64 -0.80 -13.80 6.31
CA SER A 64 -1.87 -13.96 7.31
C SER A 64 -2.83 -15.08 6.94
#